data_AF-A0AAN7ZC45-F1
#
_entry.id   AF-A0AAN7ZC45-F1
#
_cell.length_a   1.000
_cell.length_b   1.000
_cell.length_c   1.000
_cell.angle_alpha   90.00
_cell.angle_beta   90.00
_cell.angle_gamma   90.00
#
_symmetry.space_group_name_H-M   'P 1'
#
loop_
_entity.id
_entity.type
_entity.pdbx_description
1 polymer ?
#
loop_
_entity_poly.entity_id
_entity_poly.type
_entity_poly.pdbx_seq_one_letter_code
_entity_poly.pdbx_strand_id
1 'polypeptide(L)'
;MMNIAILDVPVLFEAGRPNSSVVLSYWAKMYEHGTRLYPSISVTVGLLYFYALLHSKGGSRLKSSSNRQSWKVYLIAAVATLTMIPWTLLVMMPTNQSLMAARESVVNSGVAEASWEVIESLVVDWQRLHFIRSLFPLAGSLIGMLGDF
;
A
#
# COMPACT_ATOMS: atom_id res chain seq x y z
N MET A 1 -6.80 -7.65 0.22
CA MET A 1 -5.84 -6.92 -0.64
C MET A 1 -4.65 -7.86 -0.91
N MET A 2 -4.78 -8.75 -1.89
CA MET A 2 -3.66 -9.61 -2.27
C MET A 2 -2.63 -8.72 -2.96
N ASN A 3 -1.46 -8.55 -2.35
CA ASN A 3 -0.39 -7.75 -2.92
C ASN A 3 0.10 -8.51 -4.17
N ILE A 4 -0.35 -8.09 -5.35
CA ILE A 4 0.00 -8.70 -6.64
C ILE A 4 1.53 -8.83 -6.76
N ALA A 5 2.29 -7.88 -6.21
CA ALA A 5 3.74 -7.95 -6.15
C ALA A 5 4.29 -9.12 -5.31
N ILE A 6 3.56 -9.61 -4.28
CA ILE A 6 4.03 -10.73 -3.46
C ILE A 6 4.01 -12.03 -4.23
N LEU A 7 3.02 -12.20 -5.10
CA LEU A 7 2.86 -13.40 -5.89
C LEU A 7 3.64 -13.31 -7.20
N ASP A 8 3.66 -12.14 -7.83
CA ASP A 8 4.22 -12.00 -9.18
C ASP A 8 5.75 -11.83 -9.19
N VAL A 9 6.34 -11.21 -8.16
CA VAL A 9 7.79 -10.97 -8.13
C VAL A 9 8.59 -12.28 -8.03
N PRO A 10 8.27 -13.24 -7.14
CA PRO A 10 8.94 -14.54 -7.12
C PRO A 10 8.77 -15.30 -8.44
N VAL A 11 7.56 -15.31 -9.00
CA VAL A 11 7.26 -15.99 -10.28
C VAL A 11 8.06 -15.39 -11.43
N LEU A 12 8.21 -14.07 -11.46
CA LEU A 12 8.99 -13.36 -12.47
C LEU A 12 10.47 -13.77 -12.44
N PHE A 13 11.03 -14.02 -11.26
CA PHE A 13 12.43 -14.42 -11.10
C PHE A 13 12.63 -15.95 -11.21
N GLU A 14 11.62 -16.76 -10.92
CA GLU A 14 11.65 -18.22 -11.08
C GLU A 14 11.59 -18.66 -12.55
N ALA A 15 11.00 -17.84 -13.44
CA ALA A 15 10.92 -18.11 -14.87
C ALA A 15 12.27 -18.02 -15.64
N GLY A 16 13.40 -17.86 -14.92
CA GLY A 16 14.76 -17.63 -15.44
C GLY A 16 15.27 -16.22 -15.11
N ARG A 17 16.54 -15.88 -15.41
CA ARG A 17 17.05 -14.49 -15.31
C ARG A 17 16.41 -13.64 -16.42
N PRO A 18 15.33 -12.90 -16.16
CA PRO A 18 14.65 -12.12 -17.17
C PRO A 18 15.52 -10.90 -17.52
N ASN A 19 15.32 -10.34 -18.72
CA ASN A 19 15.95 -9.08 -19.07
C ASN A 19 15.47 -7.97 -18.09
N SER A 20 16.40 -7.17 -17.56
CA SER A 20 16.13 -6.01 -16.70
C SER A 20 15.01 -5.11 -17.22
N SER A 21 14.93 -4.92 -18.54
CA SER A 21 13.88 -4.14 -19.21
C SER A 21 12.48 -4.70 -18.98
N VAL A 22 12.34 -6.03 -19.02
CA VAL A 22 11.07 -6.72 -18.77
C VAL A 22 10.64 -6.52 -17.33
N VAL A 23 11.55 -6.73 -16.38
CA VAL A 23 11.26 -6.57 -14.94
C VAL A 23 10.86 -5.15 -14.59
N LEU A 24 11.62 -4.16 -15.06
CA LEU A 24 11.32 -2.75 -14.84
C LEU A 24 9.99 -2.32 -15.49
N SER A 25 9.66 -2.88 -16.65
CA SER A 25 8.37 -2.65 -17.32
C SER A 25 7.20 -3.25 -16.55
N TYR A 26 7.36 -4.46 -16.01
CA TYR A 26 6.36 -5.10 -15.17
C TYR A 26 6.14 -4.33 -13.88
N TRP A 27 7.23 -3.99 -13.19
CA TRP A 27 7.19 -3.17 -11.99
C TRP A 27 6.47 -1.83 -12.24
N ALA A 28 6.81 -1.14 -13.33
CA ALA A 28 6.20 0.14 -13.67
C ALA A 28 4.69 0.07 -13.86
N LYS A 29 4.19 -0.98 -14.53
CA LYS A 29 2.75 -1.20 -14.68
C LYS A 29 2.09 -1.39 -13.31
N MET A 30 2.69 -2.21 -12.44
CA MET A 30 2.18 -2.41 -11.08
C MET A 30 2.16 -1.09 -10.27
N TYR A 31 3.21 -0.29 -10.38
CA TYR A 31 3.33 1.01 -9.73
C TYR A 31 2.26 2.00 -10.24
N GLU A 32 2.05 2.09 -11.55
CA GLU A 32 1.07 2.99 -12.18
C GLU A 32 -0.37 2.63 -11.77
N HIS A 33 -0.72 1.33 -11.79
CA HIS A 33 -2.02 0.88 -11.31
C HIS A 33 -2.19 1.16 -9.81
N GLY A 34 -1.16 0.91 -9.02
CA GLY A 34 -1.23 1.06 -7.57
C GLY A 34 -1.36 2.51 -7.12
N THR A 35 -0.63 3.43 -7.75
CA THR A 35 -0.70 4.87 -7.45
C THR A 35 -2.06 5.48 -7.80
N ARG A 36 -2.75 4.98 -8.82
CA ARG A 36 -4.10 5.46 -9.19
C ARG A 36 -5.21 4.90 -8.31
N LEU A 37 -5.16 3.61 -7.98
CA LEU A 37 -6.28 2.93 -7.31
C LEU A 37 -6.22 2.99 -5.79
N TYR A 38 -5.05 2.80 -5.18
CA TYR A 38 -5.00 2.56 -3.73
C TYR A 38 -5.19 3.81 -2.85
N PRO A 39 -4.70 5.00 -3.22
CA PRO A 39 -4.96 6.21 -2.43
C PRO A 39 -6.44 6.54 -2.35
N SER A 40 -7.19 6.44 -3.46
CA SER A 40 -8.62 6.75 -3.48
C SER A 40 -9.41 5.80 -2.58
N ILE A 41 -9.16 4.49 -2.66
CA ILE A 41 -9.79 3.49 -1.79
C ILE A 41 -9.49 3.80 -0.31
N SER A 42 -8.24 4.12 0.02
CA SER A 42 -7.83 4.38 1.41
C SER A 42 -8.49 5.62 1.98
N VAL A 43 -8.62 6.67 1.18
CA VAL A 43 -9.35 7.89 1.55
C VAL A 43 -10.84 7.58 1.73
N THR A 44 -11.47 6.85 0.81
CA THR A 44 -12.88 6.47 0.94
C THR A 44 -13.15 5.68 2.22
N VAL A 45 -12.34 4.68 2.53
CA VAL A 45 -12.48 3.89 3.78
C VAL A 45 -12.22 4.75 5.01
N GLY A 46 -11.20 5.62 4.98
CA GLY A 46 -10.93 6.57 6.06
C GLY A 46 -12.10 7.52 6.34
N LEU A 47 -12.76 8.01 5.27
CA LEU A 47 -13.96 8.84 5.38
C LEU A 47 -15.13 8.08 5.98
N LEU A 48 -15.31 6.79 5.65
CA LEU A 48 -16.34 5.95 6.26
C LEU A 48 -16.12 5.78 7.77
N TYR A 49 -14.87 5.55 8.21
CA TYR A 49 -14.56 5.52 9.64
C TYR A 49 -14.78 6.87 10.32
N PHE A 50 -14.46 7.97 9.64
CA PHE A 50 -14.73 9.32 10.16
C PHE A 50 -16.23 9.60 10.27
N TYR A 51 -17.03 9.14 9.31
CA TYR A 51 -18.48 9.21 9.37
C TYR A 51 -19.03 8.42 10.58
N ALA A 52 -18.58 7.17 10.76
CA ALA A 52 -18.96 6.35 11.92
C ALA A 52 -18.55 7.02 13.24
N LEU A 53 -17.36 7.63 13.29
CA LEU A 53 -16.88 8.43 14.41
C LEU A 53 -17.85 9.58 14.75
N LEU A 54 -18.26 10.39 13.78
CA LEU A 54 -19.16 11.52 14.00
C LEU A 54 -20.54 11.05 14.51
N HIS A 55 -21.08 9.98 13.93
CA HIS A 55 -22.36 9.40 14.35
C HIS A 55 -22.29 8.75 15.74
N SER A 56 -21.13 8.21 16.14
CA SER A 56 -20.90 7.71 17.50
C SER A 56 -20.83 8.82 18.56
N LYS A 57 -20.43 10.04 18.18
CA LYS A 57 -20.31 11.21 19.08
C LYS A 57 -21.58 12.06 19.19
N GLY A 58 -22.45 12.06 18.17
CA GLY A 58 -23.58 13.00 18.03
C GLY A 58 -24.92 12.60 18.67
N GLY A 59 -25.07 11.39 19.21
CA GLY A 59 -26.26 10.97 19.97
C GLY A 59 -27.55 10.78 19.15
N SER A 60 -27.87 9.52 18.79
CA SER A 60 -29.23 9.12 18.39
C SER A 60 -29.48 7.61 18.54
N ARG A 61 -30.14 7.24 19.65
CA ARG A 61 -31.25 6.27 19.79
C ARG A 61 -31.13 4.78 19.41
N LEU A 62 -29.95 4.20 19.20
CA LEU A 62 -29.80 2.74 19.31
C LEU A 62 -28.90 2.43 20.51
N LYS A 63 -29.55 2.37 21.68
CA LYS A 63 -28.94 1.98 22.95
C LYS A 63 -28.46 0.53 22.85
N SER A 64 -27.16 0.32 22.81
CA SER A 64 -26.54 -0.76 23.57
C SER A 64 -25.57 -0.14 24.58
N SER A 65 -25.65 -0.63 25.81
CA SER A 65 -24.97 -0.12 27.00
C SER A 65 -23.43 -0.29 26.96
N SER A 66 -22.84 -0.87 25.90
CA SER A 66 -21.39 -1.05 25.72
C SER A 66 -20.68 0.12 25.02
N ASN A 67 -21.43 1.06 24.42
CA ASN A 67 -20.98 1.88 23.30
C ASN A 67 -20.20 3.18 23.64
N ARG A 68 -19.63 3.32 24.84
CA ARG A 68 -18.94 4.58 25.26
C ARG A 68 -17.48 4.66 24.77
N GLN A 69 -16.88 3.53 24.37
CA GLN A 69 -15.49 3.43 23.89
C GLN A 69 -15.34 3.52 22.35
N SER A 70 -16.42 3.39 21.60
CA SER A 70 -16.40 3.06 20.16
C SER A 70 -15.90 4.19 19.26
N TRP A 71 -16.02 5.45 19.68
CA TRP A 71 -15.46 6.58 18.93
C TRP A 71 -13.93 6.51 18.84
N LYS A 72 -13.24 6.04 19.90
CA LYS A 72 -11.79 5.90 19.87
C LYS A 72 -11.37 4.83 18.88
N VAL A 73 -12.16 3.76 18.78
CA VAL A 73 -11.93 2.63 17.88
C VAL A 73 -12.00 3.09 16.43
N TYR A 74 -13.06 3.79 16.02
CA TYR A 74 -13.16 4.32 14.65
C TYR A 74 -12.09 5.37 14.33
N LEU A 75 -11.68 6.19 15.30
CA LEU A 75 -10.57 7.13 15.11
C LEU A 75 -9.25 6.38 14.87
N ILE A 76 -8.93 5.37 15.67
CA ILE A 76 -7.72 4.56 15.51
C ILE A 76 -7.76 3.79 14.18
N ALA A 77 -8.92 3.25 13.78
CA ALA A 77 -9.11 2.58 12.50
C ALA A 77 -8.86 3.52 11.31
N ALA A 78 -9.39 4.75 11.37
CA ALA A 78 -9.17 5.78 10.36
C ALA A 78 -7.69 6.16 10.26
N VAL A 79 -7.04 6.44 11.41
CA VAL A 79 -5.61 6.77 11.46
C VAL A 79 -4.77 5.63 10.89
N ALA A 80 -4.96 4.40 11.39
CA ALA A 80 -4.23 3.22 10.93
C ALA A 80 -4.37 3.02 9.42
N THR A 81 -5.58 3.20 8.87
CA THR A 81 -5.82 3.10 7.42
C THR A 81 -5.08 4.19 6.65
N LEU A 82 -5.16 5.45 7.10
CA LEU A 82 -4.55 6.59 6.41
C LEU A 82 -3.02 6.62 6.54
N THR A 83 -2.43 6.00 7.58
CA THR A 83 -0.97 5.91 7.77
C THR A 83 -0.24 5.26 6.60
N MET A 84 -0.92 4.46 5.77
CA MET A 84 -0.27 3.94 4.57
C MET A 84 0.18 5.02 3.58
N ILE A 85 -0.44 6.21 3.59
CA ILE A 85 -0.09 7.34 2.73
C ILE A 85 1.30 7.91 3.12
N PRO A 86 1.54 8.38 4.37
CA PRO A 86 2.86 8.85 4.76
C PRO A 86 3.92 7.74 4.71
N TRP A 87 3.56 6.47 4.95
CA TRP A 87 4.48 5.34 4.70
C TRP A 87 4.99 5.33 3.25
N THR A 88 4.08 5.51 2.29
CA THR A 88 4.43 5.53 0.87
C THR A 88 5.33 6.73 0.53
N LEU A 89 4.98 7.92 1.05
CA LEU A 89 5.70 9.15 0.72
C LEU A 89 7.07 9.26 1.39
N LEU A 90 7.23 8.73 2.60
CA LEU A 90 8.46 8.89 3.39
C LEU A 90 9.39 7.69 3.27
N VAL A 91 8.85 6.46 3.23
CA VAL A 91 9.65 5.24 3.30
C VAL A 91 9.84 4.59 1.93
N MET A 92 8.79 4.57 1.10
CA MET A 92 8.86 3.92 -0.21
C MET A 92 9.43 4.80 -1.32
N MET A 93 9.42 6.13 -1.12
CA MET A 93 9.84 7.09 -2.13
C MET A 93 11.26 6.86 -2.65
N PRO A 94 12.29 6.61 -1.81
CA PRO A 94 13.65 6.40 -2.30
C PRO A 94 13.75 5.18 -3.25
N THR A 95 13.16 4.04 -2.86
CA THR A 95 13.13 2.83 -3.70
C THR A 95 12.38 3.06 -5.01
N ASN A 96 11.25 3.78 -4.97
CA ASN A 96 10.49 4.12 -6.18
C ASN A 96 11.31 5.01 -7.12
N GLN A 97 12.04 5.98 -6.59
CA GLN A 97 12.90 6.86 -7.40
C GLN A 97 14.05 6.09 -8.06
N SER A 98 14.70 5.18 -7.33
CA SER A 98 15.77 4.33 -7.89
C SER A 98 15.25 3.43 -9.02
N LEU A 99 14.08 2.82 -8.84
CA LEU A 99 13.45 1.99 -9.88
C LEU A 99 12.98 2.81 -11.09
N MET A 100 12.50 4.04 -10.88
CA MET A 100 12.19 4.96 -11.99
C MET A 100 13.44 5.35 -12.77
N ALA A 101 14.53 5.69 -12.09
CA ALA A 101 15.80 6.05 -12.74
C ALA A 101 16.35 4.88 -13.57
N ALA A 102 16.34 3.66 -13.01
CA ALA A 102 16.75 2.45 -13.74
C ALA A 102 15.87 2.19 -14.98
N ARG A 103 14.56 2.44 -14.88
CA ARG A 103 13.65 2.34 -16.02
C ARG A 103 13.93 3.40 -17.08
N GLU A 104 14.15 4.64 -16.67
CA GLU A 104 14.42 5.75 -17.57
C GLU A 104 15.70 5.52 -18.39
N SER A 105 16.75 4.95 -17.78
CA SER A 105 17.97 4.58 -18.50
C SER A 105 17.69 3.53 -19.58
N VAL A 106 16.86 2.52 -19.29
CA VAL A 106 16.44 1.51 -20.28
C VAL A 106 15.67 2.15 -21.43
N VAL A 107 14.77 3.08 -21.14
CA VAL A 107 13.97 3.77 -22.17
C VAL A 107 14.86 4.64 -23.06
N ASN A 108 15.84 5.34 -22.49
CA ASN A 108 16.69 6.29 -23.22
C ASN A 108 17.83 5.61 -23.98
N SER A 109 18.43 4.58 -23.42
CA SER A 109 19.68 3.97 -23.94
C SER A 109 19.51 2.50 -24.35
N GLY A 110 18.31 1.91 -24.17
CA GLY A 110 18.04 0.50 -24.47
C GLY A 110 18.63 -0.48 -23.46
N VAL A 111 19.41 -0.01 -22.49
CA VAL A 111 20.12 -0.82 -21.49
C VAL A 111 19.95 -0.19 -20.11
N ALA A 112 19.81 -1.03 -19.09
CA ALA A 112 19.80 -0.56 -17.72
C ALA A 112 21.21 -0.16 -17.30
N GLU A 113 21.39 1.03 -16.74
CA GLU A 113 22.67 1.45 -16.17
C GLU A 113 23.00 0.67 -14.89
N ALA A 114 21.96 0.29 -14.13
CA ALA A 114 22.09 -0.57 -12.96
C ALA A 114 22.28 -2.04 -13.36
N SER A 115 23.13 -2.75 -12.62
CA SER A 115 23.31 -4.19 -12.81
C SER A 115 22.03 -4.96 -12.48
N TRP A 116 21.93 -6.19 -12.99
CA TRP A 116 20.80 -7.07 -12.70
C TRP A 116 20.58 -7.24 -11.19
N GLU A 117 21.64 -7.45 -10.42
CA GLU A 117 21.60 -7.68 -8.97
C GLU A 117 21.05 -6.46 -8.21
N VAL A 118 21.37 -5.25 -8.70
CA VAL A 118 20.84 -4.00 -8.13
C VAL A 118 19.33 -3.89 -8.44
N ILE A 119 18.90 -4.22 -9.65
CA ILE A 119 17.49 -4.15 -10.03
C ILE A 119 16.67 -5.19 -9.26
N GLU A 120 17.18 -6.42 -9.18
CA GLU A 120 16.56 -7.51 -8.43
C GLU A 120 16.37 -7.12 -6.96
N SER A 121 17.42 -6.63 -6.29
CA SER A 121 17.34 -6.20 -4.89
C SER A 121 16.35 -5.05 -4.69
N LEU A 122 16.33 -4.05 -5.58
CA LEU A 122 15.37 -2.95 -5.52
C LEU A 122 13.92 -3.43 -5.64
N VAL A 123 13.64 -4.38 -6.53
CA VAL A 123 12.28 -4.94 -6.71
C VAL A 123 11.86 -5.79 -5.50
N VAL A 124 12.78 -6.58 -4.94
CA VAL A 124 12.53 -7.36 -3.72
C VAL A 124 12.27 -6.44 -2.52
N ASP A 125 13.04 -5.38 -2.36
CA ASP A 125 12.82 -4.41 -1.29
C ASP A 125 11.51 -3.65 -1.48
N TRP A 126 11.19 -3.26 -2.72
CA TRP A 126 9.90 -2.68 -3.06
C TRP A 126 8.73 -3.61 -2.68
N GLN A 127 8.83 -4.90 -2.97
CA GLN A 127 7.84 -5.91 -2.57
C GLN A 127 7.68 -5.98 -1.04
N ARG A 128 8.78 -6.00 -0.29
CA ARG A 128 8.76 -6.02 1.19
C ARG A 128 8.09 -4.77 1.75
N LEU A 129 8.42 -3.59 1.23
CA LEU A 129 7.80 -2.33 1.63
C LEU A 129 6.30 -2.31 1.32
N HIS A 130 5.89 -2.88 0.19
CA HIS A 130 4.47 -3.02 -0.18
C HIS A 130 3.73 -4.01 0.73
N PHE A 131 4.38 -5.08 1.19
CA PHE A 131 3.81 -5.98 2.19
C PHE A 131 3.54 -5.24 3.50
N ILE A 132 4.51 -4.49 4.03
CA ILE A 132 4.31 -3.68 5.24
C ILE A 132 3.18 -2.66 5.01
N ARG A 133 3.16 -2.01 3.84
CA ARG A 133 2.11 -1.05 3.47
C ARG A 133 0.71 -1.66 3.56
N SER A 134 0.52 -2.93 3.19
CA SER A 134 -0.80 -3.57 3.21
C SER A 134 -1.29 -3.91 4.63
N LEU A 135 -0.39 -3.95 5.61
CA LEU A 135 -0.75 -4.19 7.02
C LEU A 135 -1.52 -3.02 7.64
N PHE A 136 -1.31 -1.80 7.17
CA PHE A 136 -2.01 -0.60 7.67
C PHE A 136 -3.54 -0.64 7.45
N PRO A 137 -4.06 -0.77 6.21
CA PRO A 137 -5.51 -0.90 6.00
C PRO A 137 -6.08 -2.20 6.58
N LEU A 138 -5.29 -3.28 6.65
CA LEU A 138 -5.71 -4.51 7.32
C LEU A 138 -5.93 -4.28 8.82
N ALA A 139 -4.95 -3.66 9.50
CA ALA A 139 -5.07 -3.30 10.91
C ALA A 139 -6.26 -2.36 11.14
N GLY A 140 -6.42 -1.34 10.29
CA GLY A 140 -7.59 -0.45 10.33
C GLY A 140 -8.92 -1.21 10.21
N SER A 141 -9.01 -2.20 9.32
CA SER A 141 -10.18 -3.06 9.16
C SER A 141 -10.49 -3.89 10.40
N LEU A 142 -9.48 -4.54 10.98
CA LEU A 142 -9.62 -5.34 12.19
C LEU A 142 -10.04 -4.49 13.39
N ILE A 143 -9.43 -3.31 13.55
CA ILE A 143 -9.76 -2.37 14.62
C ILE A 143 -11.19 -1.85 14.42
N GLY A 144 -11.57 -1.48 13.20
CA GLY A 144 -12.91 -1.00 12.88
C GLY A 144 -14.01 -2.00 13.27
N MET A 145 -13.79 -3.29 13.03
CA MET A 145 -14.74 -4.35 13.42
C MET A 145 -14.95 -4.42 14.94
N LEU A 146 -13.93 -4.12 15.75
CA LEU A 146 -14.08 -4.07 17.21
C LEU A 146 -14.93 -2.88 17.69
N GLY A 147 -15.25 -1.93 16.82
CA GLY A 147 -16.16 -0.82 17.15
C GLY A 147 -17.63 -1.24 17.15
N ASP A 148 -17.95 -2.38 16.53
CA ASP A 148 -19.31 -2.88 16.32
C ASP A 148 -19.76 -3.91 17.38
N PHE A 149 -18.84 -4.41 18.22
CA PHE A 149 -19.08 -5.38 19.31
C PHE A 149 -18.93 -4.70 20.68
#